data_AF-A0AA88UC28-F1
#
_entry.id   AF-A0AA88UC28-F1
#
_cell.length_a   1.000
_cell.length_b   1.000
_cell.length_c   1.000
_cell.angle_alpha   90.00
_cell.angle_beta   90.00
_cell.angle_gamma   90.00
#
_symmetry.space_group_name_H-M   'P 1'
#
loop_
_entity.id
_entity.type
_entity.pdbx_description
1 polymer ?
#
loop_
_entity_poly.entity_id
_entity_poly.type
_entity_poly.pdbx_seq_one_letter_code
_entity_poly.pdbx_strand_id
1 'polypeptide(L)'
;MDLNEDETGWGKFLRIRTLIDTRKPLTRGVLVNRNGTDQLLVGIKYERFRNFCFHCGCLGQLEKDCDARYHQNQERQKKFSYWVWLKAEP
;
A
#
# COMPACT_ATOMS: atom_id res chain seq x y z
N MET A 1 -15.97 24.24 -8.97
CA MET A 1 -15.73 22.89 -9.52
C MET A 1 -14.46 23.03 -10.33
N ASP A 2 -13.33 22.68 -9.74
CA ASP A 2 -12.03 22.90 -10.39
C ASP A 2 -11.75 21.71 -11.32
N LEU A 3 -12.06 21.94 -12.59
CA LEU A 3 -11.75 21.03 -13.69
C LEU A 3 -10.22 21.06 -13.86
N ASN A 4 -9.54 20.00 -13.42
CA ASN A 4 -8.11 19.85 -13.70
C ASN A 4 -7.91 19.71 -15.22
N GLU A 5 -6.83 20.31 -15.72
CA GLU A 5 -6.40 20.46 -17.13
C GLU A 5 -6.08 19.17 -17.89
N ASP A 6 -6.68 18.05 -17.49
CA ASP A 6 -6.73 16.83 -18.29
C ASP A 6 -8.20 16.63 -18.66
N GLU A 7 -8.56 16.78 -19.94
CA GLU A 7 -9.94 16.75 -20.51
C GLU A 7 -10.81 15.54 -20.12
N THR A 8 -10.27 14.61 -19.32
CA THR A 8 -10.95 13.45 -18.79
C THR A 8 -11.70 13.72 -17.49
N GLY A 9 -11.35 14.76 -16.71
CA GLY A 9 -11.96 15.04 -15.40
C GLY A 9 -11.48 14.12 -14.26
N TRP A 10 -10.41 13.36 -14.48
CA TRP A 10 -9.81 12.46 -13.48
C TRP A 10 -8.73 13.25 -12.72
N GLY A 11 -8.66 13.06 -11.40
CA GLY A 11 -7.53 13.56 -10.62
C GLY A 11 -6.25 12.76 -10.89
N LYS A 12 -5.13 13.20 -10.31
CA LYS A 12 -3.79 12.54 -10.44
C LYS A 12 -3.76 11.06 -10.05
N PHE A 13 -4.73 10.59 -9.27
CA PHE A 13 -4.79 9.21 -8.78
C PHE A 13 -6.22 8.67 -8.83
N LEU A 14 -6.37 7.39 -9.15
CA LEU A 14 -7.62 6.66 -8.96
C LEU A 14 -7.80 6.31 -7.47
N ARG A 15 -8.84 6.85 -6.84
CA ARG A 15 -9.20 6.57 -5.44
C ARG A 15 -10.28 5.51 -5.40
N ILE A 16 -9.99 4.37 -4.77
CA ILE A 16 -10.94 3.27 -4.58
C ILE A 16 -11.13 2.95 -3.09
N ARG A 17 -12.33 2.52 -2.72
CA ARG A 17 -12.62 1.95 -1.40
C ARG A 17 -12.89 0.47 -1.56
N THR A 18 -12.15 -0.36 -0.84
CA THR A 18 -12.33 -1.81 -0.84
C THR A 18 -12.16 -2.36 0.57
N LEU A 19 -12.70 -3.55 0.80
CA LEU A 19 -12.46 -4.32 2.01
C LEU A 19 -11.09 -4.98 1.89
N ILE A 20 -10.25 -4.80 2.91
CA ILE A 20 -8.93 -5.41 3.00
C ILE A 20 -8.85 -6.26 4.27
N ASP A 21 -8.17 -7.41 4.18
CA ASP A 21 -7.86 -8.20 5.37
C ASP A 21 -6.68 -7.56 6.11
N THR A 22 -6.96 -6.94 7.25
CA THR A 22 -5.96 -6.21 8.05
C THR A 22 -4.90 -7.11 8.65
N ARG A 23 -5.15 -8.43 8.73
CA ARG A 23 -4.19 -9.42 9.22
C ARG A 23 -3.12 -9.76 8.19
N LYS A 24 -3.32 -9.36 6.93
CA LYS A 24 -2.37 -9.55 5.85
C LYS A 24 -1.55 -8.28 5.62
N PRO A 25 -0.30 -8.40 5.15
CA PRO A 25 0.49 -7.24 4.77
C PRO A 25 -0.23 -6.43 3.68
N LEU A 26 -0.21 -5.11 3.79
CA LEU A 26 -0.81 -4.23 2.79
C LEU A 26 -0.19 -4.45 1.40
N THR A 27 -1.06 -4.53 0.40
CA THR A 27 -0.66 -4.66 -1.00
C THR A 27 0.09 -3.42 -1.45
N ARG A 28 1.27 -3.63 -2.03
CA ARG A 28 2.20 -2.58 -2.46
C ARG A 28 2.00 -2.17 -3.91
N GLY A 29 1.57 -3.11 -4.73
CA GLY A 29 1.21 -2.88 -6.11
C GLY A 29 0.35 -4.01 -6.63
N VAL A 30 -0.37 -3.72 -7.71
CA VAL A 30 -1.24 -4.65 -8.40
C VAL A 30 -0.85 -4.73 -9.86
N LEU A 31 -0.89 -5.93 -10.41
CA LEU A 31 -0.74 -6.13 -11.85
C LEU A 31 -2.09 -5.87 -12.50
N VAL A 32 -2.12 -4.90 -13.39
CA VAL A 32 -3.31 -4.53 -14.16
C VAL A 32 -3.12 -5.00 -15.58
N ASN A 33 -4.05 -5.82 -16.06
CA ASN A 33 -4.10 -6.22 -17.46
C ASN A 33 -4.61 -5.04 -18.29
N ARG A 34 -3.80 -4.58 -19.23
CA ARG A 34 -4.23 -3.62 -20.25
C ARG A 34 -4.63 -4.43 -21.48
N ASN A 35 -5.86 -4.26 -21.97
CA ASN A 35 -6.37 -5.06 -23.09
C ASN A 35 -5.38 -5.07 -24.27
N GLY A 36 -4.85 -6.26 -24.59
CA GLY A 36 -3.92 -6.48 -25.71
C GLY A 36 -2.47 -6.01 -25.48
N THR A 37 -2.09 -5.62 -24.26
CA THR A 37 -0.72 -5.20 -23.90
C THR A 37 -0.20 -5.90 -22.65
N ASP A 38 1.09 -5.72 -22.37
CA ASP A 38 1.74 -6.26 -21.18
C ASP A 38 1.07 -5.79 -19.88
N GLN A 39 1.25 -6.60 -18.82
CA GLN A 39 0.77 -6.28 -17.49
C GLN A 39 1.50 -5.05 -16.94
N LEU A 40 0.72 -4.08 -16.46
CA LEU A 40 1.27 -2.89 -15.80
C LEU A 40 1.28 -3.12 -14.29
N LEU A 41 2.45 -3.02 -13.66
CA LEU A 41 2.55 -2.97 -12.21
C LEU A 41 2.22 -1.55 -11.71
N VAL A 42 1.07 -1.41 -11.07
CA VAL A 42 0.59 -0.14 -10.51
C VAL A 42 0.87 -0.10 -9.01
N GLY A 43 1.57 0.93 -8.55
CA GLY A 43 1.81 1.16 -7.12
C GLY A 43 0.54 1.63 -6.39
N ILE A 44 0.32 1.12 -5.19
CA ILE A 44 -0.84 1.48 -4.35
C ILE A 44 -0.40 2.45 -3.24
N LYS A 45 -1.20 3.50 -3.01
CA LYS A 45 -1.09 4.38 -1.85
C LYS A 45 -2.38 4.34 -1.01
N TYR A 46 -2.25 4.54 0.30
CA TYR A 46 -3.33 4.46 1.27
C TYR A 46 -3.55 5.80 2.00
N GLU A 47 -4.79 6.27 2.08
CA GLU A 47 -5.14 7.54 2.76
C GLU A 47 -5.29 7.37 4.29
N ARG A 48 -5.85 6.24 4.76
CA ARG A 48 -6.20 6.00 6.18
C ARG A 48 -5.22 5.05 6.87
N PHE A 49 -4.00 5.53 7.07
CA PHE A 49 -2.87 4.75 7.57
C PHE A 49 -2.71 4.85 9.11
N ARG A 50 -3.64 4.28 9.88
CA ARG A 50 -3.54 4.24 11.37
C ARG A 50 -3.19 2.83 11.85
N ASN A 51 -2.40 2.73 12.92
CA ASN A 51 -2.01 1.47 13.58
C ASN A 51 -1.36 0.45 12.64
N PHE A 52 -0.37 0.87 11.85
CA PHE A 52 0.37 0.00 10.94
C PHE A 52 1.67 -0.50 11.57
N CYS A 53 1.99 -1.78 11.37
CA CYS A 53 3.24 -2.37 11.81
C CYS A 53 4.26 -2.37 10.67
N PHE A 54 5.37 -1.64 10.85
CA PHE A 54 6.45 -1.58 9.85
C PHE A 54 7.18 -2.92 9.68
N HIS A 55 7.15 -3.79 10.68
CA HIS A 55 7.83 -5.08 10.64
C HIS A 55 7.09 -6.13 9.79
N CYS A 56 5.78 -6.29 10.00
CA CYS A 56 4.98 -7.29 9.28
C CYS A 56 4.16 -6.71 8.12
N GLY A 57 3.96 -5.39 8.07
CA GLY A 57 3.16 -4.72 7.05
C GLY A 57 1.65 -4.77 7.25
N CYS A 58 1.17 -5.21 8.41
CA CYS A 58 -0.27 -5.37 8.72
C CYS A 58 -0.85 -4.13 9.43
N LEU A 59 -2.17 -3.98 9.39
CA LEU A 59 -2.92 -2.96 10.12
C LEU A 59 -3.49 -3.52 11.44
N GLY A 60 -3.66 -2.64 12.42
CA GLY A 60 -4.26 -2.95 13.72
C GLY A 60 -3.27 -3.36 14.81
N GLN A 61 -1.99 -3.57 14.50
CA GLN A 61 -0.95 -3.84 15.49
C GLN A 61 0.18 -2.84 15.36
N LEU A 62 0.67 -2.36 16.51
CA LEU A 62 1.88 -1.55 16.53
C LEU A 62 3.10 -2.45 16.42
N GLU A 63 4.22 -1.88 16.00
CA GLU A 63 5.45 -2.64 15.81
C GLU A 63 5.90 -3.33 17.12
N LYS A 64 5.68 -2.67 18.26
CA LYS A 64 5.97 -3.19 19.59
C LYS A 64 5.17 -4.45 19.96
N ASP A 65 3.99 -4.64 19.38
CA ASP A 65 3.06 -5.72 19.69
C ASP A 65 3.03 -6.77 18.55
N CYS A 66 4.09 -6.79 17.73
CA CYS A 66 4.14 -7.63 16.54
C CYS A 66 4.72 -9.01 16.87
N ASP A 67 3.85 -10.02 16.96
CA ASP A 67 4.24 -11.42 17.22
C ASP A 67 5.22 -11.99 16.18
N ALA A 68 5.20 -11.47 14.95
CA ALA A 68 6.14 -11.87 13.90
C ALA A 68 7.60 -11.55 14.26
N ARG A 69 7.86 -10.61 15.18
CA ARG A 69 9.20 -10.33 15.70
C ARG A 69 9.77 -11.50 16.50
N TYR A 70 8.92 -12.29 17.15
CA TYR A 70 9.34 -13.40 18.00
C TYR A 70 9.60 -14.70 17.21
N HIS A 71 9.05 -14.82 16.00
CA HIS A 71 9.07 -16.08 15.23
C HIS A 71 10.05 -16.08 14.03
N GLN A 72 10.79 -15.01 13.76
CA GLN A 72 11.72 -14.96 12.62
C GLN A 72 13.19 -14.86 13.06
N ASN A 73 13.93 -15.93 12.79
CA ASN A 73 15.38 -15.90 12.63
C ASN A 73 15.78 -14.73 11.70
N GLN A 74 16.89 -14.09 12.04
CA GLN A 74 17.37 -12.77 11.60
C GLN A 74 17.51 -12.55 10.07
N GLU A 75 17.21 -13.54 9.21
CA GLU A 75 17.43 -13.47 7.76
C GLU A 75 16.35 -12.69 6.99
N ARG A 76 15.20 -12.41 7.61
CA ARG A 76 14.15 -11.56 7.03
C ARG A 76 14.19 -10.11 7.52
N GLN A 77 15.35 -9.64 8.00
CA GLN A 77 15.71 -8.21 8.05
C GLN A 77 15.84 -7.58 6.63
N LYS A 78 15.07 -8.06 5.64
CA LYS A 78 15.09 -7.50 4.29
C LYS A 78 14.24 -6.24 4.25
N LYS A 79 14.95 -5.12 4.40
CA LYS A 79 14.67 -3.79 3.86
C LYS A 79 13.38 -3.13 4.34
N PHE A 80 13.48 -2.49 5.50
CA PHE A 80 12.63 -1.39 5.96
C PHE A 80 12.80 -0.08 5.13
N SER A 81 13.24 -0.13 3.87
CA SER A 81 13.76 1.06 3.17
C SER A 81 12.80 1.71 2.16
N TYR A 82 11.54 1.28 2.05
CA TYR A 82 10.67 1.79 0.99
C TYR A 82 9.22 1.93 1.48
N TRP A 83 8.94 2.70 2.54
CA TRP A 83 7.58 2.82 3.11
C TRP A 83 6.96 4.22 3.06
N VAL A 84 7.76 5.28 2.87
CA VAL A 84 7.26 6.66 2.76
C VAL A 84 6.29 6.81 1.57
N TRP A 85 6.46 6.02 0.51
CA TRP A 85 5.63 6.11 -0.69
C TRP A 85 4.25 5.42 -0.57
N LEU A 86 3.99 4.63 0.47
CA LEU A 86 2.68 3.96 0.66
C LEU A 86 1.60 4.90 1.19
N LYS A 87 1.98 6.01 1.83
CA LYS A 87 1.01 6.99 2.32
C LYS A 87 0.58 7.87 1.16
N ALA A 88 -0.73 7.99 0.95
CA ALA A 88 -1.26 8.95 -0.01
C ALA A 88 -1.10 10.38 0.52
N GLU A 89 -0.83 11.32 -0.38
CA GLU A 89 -0.95 12.75 -0.09
C GLU A 89 -2.43 13.09 0.09
N PRO A 90 -2.77 14.06 0.97
CA PRO A 90 -4.15 14.47 1.22
C PRO A 90 -4.92 14.85 -0.06
#